data_AF-A0A2J7PN25-F1
#
_entry.id   AF-A0A2J7PN25-F1
#
_cell.length_a   1.000
_cell.length_b   1.000
_cell.length_c   1.000
_cell.angle_alpha   90.00
_cell.angle_beta   90.00
_cell.angle_gamma   90.00
#
_symmetry.space_group_name_H-M   'P 1'
#
loop_
_entity.id
_entity.type
_entity.pdbx_description
1 polymer ?
#
loop_
_entity_poly.entity_id
_entity_poly.type
_entity_poly.pdbx_seq_one_letter_code
_entity_poly.pdbx_strand_id
1 'polypeptide(L)'
;MHVAIAVLRKQPVNPTIPMKPLYWTRIIVPPSGQPAPVASSSTPSVPAAGTELLWHKLEEAEIEDIKEFSDLFSRQVVERKPTKKKEDKPSKVQAMKILDSKRSQNVGILASSLHVDFSEIENAIYNFDTSVVNLEALQQIYEVRATEEELALIREHVSTKPEVPLDKPEQFLHELAEIPNFADRISCFMFQSEFDDGISSIESKLNNLKSTCQFLTTSESLKTVLAIILALGNYMNGGNRTRGQADGFGLEILAKLRDVKSKDSSVTLLHFIVRAYMKKCEDPLRPGLALPIPEPGDIDRAMTVHFDDVNADLQKLQRELFVCETKTEKVIAASTEENVQPFKDKMNKFLTSAKKQLTGEIENLEECKMKFKTTMQFYQYHPKGGVNEDEVDPKDFFALWSPFCSDFKDIWKKEQQRLIKEKTQEAKRIQEKKLDIQKSKREEGGLVSNFKFIIF
;
A
#
# COMPACT_ATOMS: atom_id res chain seq x y z
N MET A 1 32.90 -14.47 -43.55
CA MET A 1 32.34 -14.74 -42.20
C MET A 1 30.84 -14.81 -42.33
N HIS A 2 30.23 -15.97 -42.06
CA HIS A 2 28.78 -16.12 -42.04
C HIS A 2 28.27 -15.55 -40.72
N VAL A 3 27.39 -14.54 -40.78
CA VAL A 3 26.66 -14.03 -39.61
C VAL A 3 25.62 -15.08 -39.26
N ALA A 4 25.79 -15.75 -38.12
CA ALA A 4 24.79 -16.68 -37.60
C ALA A 4 23.55 -15.89 -37.21
N ILE A 5 22.45 -16.10 -37.95
CA ILE A 5 21.12 -15.61 -37.55
C ILE A 5 20.74 -16.38 -36.29
N ALA A 6 20.56 -15.67 -35.17
CA ALA A 6 20.09 -16.28 -33.94
C ALA A 6 18.68 -16.85 -34.17
N VAL A 7 18.58 -18.17 -34.25
CA VAL A 7 17.29 -18.86 -34.39
C VAL A 7 16.57 -18.76 -33.05
N LEU A 8 15.40 -18.12 -33.02
CA LEU A 8 14.58 -17.97 -31.81
C LEU A 8 13.87 -19.29 -31.50
N ARG A 9 13.89 -19.72 -30.23
CA ARG A 9 13.19 -20.94 -29.76
C ARG A 9 11.67 -20.86 -29.91
N LYS A 10 11.09 -19.68 -29.67
CA LYS A 10 9.63 -19.47 -29.65
C LYS A 10 9.19 -18.77 -30.94
N GLN A 11 8.01 -19.15 -31.43
CA GLN A 11 7.42 -18.54 -32.62
C GLN A 11 6.88 -17.13 -32.31
N PRO A 12 6.90 -16.19 -33.27
CA PRO A 12 6.25 -14.91 -33.10
C PRO A 12 4.73 -15.06 -32.95
N VAL A 13 4.16 -14.38 -31.96
CA VAL A 13 2.70 -14.28 -31.78
C VAL A 13 2.25 -12.90 -32.25
N ASN A 14 1.24 -12.85 -33.12
CA ASN A 14 0.64 -11.62 -33.62
C ASN A 14 -0.83 -11.54 -33.18
N PRO A 15 -1.16 -10.72 -32.17
CA PRO A 15 -2.54 -10.48 -31.78
C PRO A 15 -3.38 -9.90 -32.92
N THR A 16 -4.68 -10.20 -32.94
CA THR A 16 -5.63 -9.67 -33.93
C THR A 16 -5.97 -8.19 -33.72
N ILE A 17 -5.74 -7.67 -32.50
CA ILE A 17 -6.01 -6.29 -32.09
C ILE A 17 -4.73 -5.74 -31.41
N PRO A 18 -4.37 -4.46 -31.60
CA PRO A 18 -3.25 -3.86 -30.88
C PRO A 18 -3.41 -3.96 -29.36
N MET A 19 -2.48 -4.66 -28.71
CA MET A 19 -2.50 -4.89 -27.25
C MET A 19 -1.71 -3.82 -26.48
N LYS A 20 -2.09 -3.58 -25.22
CA LYS A 20 -1.25 -2.79 -24.31
C LYS A 20 0.08 -3.52 -24.10
N PRO A 21 1.23 -2.84 -24.27
CA PRO A 21 2.53 -3.49 -24.19
C PRO A 21 2.88 -3.85 -22.75
N LEU A 22 3.54 -4.99 -22.54
CA LEU A 22 4.13 -5.37 -21.27
C LEU A 22 5.66 -5.21 -21.36
N TYR A 23 6.19 -4.19 -20.68
CA TYR A 23 7.61 -3.80 -20.76
C TYR A 23 8.53 -4.68 -19.89
N TRP A 24 8.67 -5.95 -20.24
CA TRP A 24 9.64 -6.85 -19.59
C TRP A 24 11.05 -6.75 -20.19
N THR A 25 12.07 -7.13 -19.40
CA THR A 25 13.42 -7.37 -19.95
C THR A 25 13.46 -8.76 -20.58
N ARG A 26 13.67 -8.84 -21.90
CA ARG A 26 13.64 -10.10 -22.65
C ARG A 26 14.84 -10.99 -22.33
N ILE A 27 14.59 -12.24 -21.95
CA ILE A 27 15.61 -13.29 -21.84
C ILE A 27 15.54 -14.17 -23.10
N ILE A 28 16.66 -14.28 -23.84
CA ILE A 28 16.74 -15.13 -25.04
C ILE A 28 17.47 -16.42 -24.68
N VAL A 29 16.74 -17.53 -24.76
CA VAL A 29 17.29 -18.88 -24.57
C VAL A 29 17.70 -19.45 -25.92
N PRO A 30 18.98 -19.83 -26.13
CA PRO A 30 19.43 -20.47 -27.37
C PRO A 30 18.71 -21.81 -27.60
N PRO A 31 18.48 -22.21 -28.86
CA PRO A 31 18.02 -23.56 -29.17
C PRO A 31 19.02 -24.62 -28.66
N SER A 32 18.51 -25.74 -28.17
CA SER A 32 19.30 -26.84 -27.62
C SER A 32 20.43 -27.25 -28.58
N GLY A 33 21.69 -27.12 -28.15
CA GLY A 33 22.87 -27.51 -28.94
C GLY A 33 23.61 -26.37 -29.64
N GLN A 34 23.25 -25.10 -29.46
CA GLN A 34 24.05 -23.95 -29.94
C GLN A 34 24.60 -23.09 -28.79
N PRO A 35 25.86 -22.59 -28.87
CA PRO A 35 26.40 -21.69 -27.88
C PRO A 35 25.60 -20.37 -27.87
N ALA A 36 25.41 -19.81 -26.68
CA ALA A 36 24.72 -18.54 -26.51
C ALA A 36 25.41 -17.43 -27.34
N PRO A 37 24.65 -16.55 -28.00
CA PRO A 37 25.24 -15.40 -28.67
C PRO A 37 25.96 -14.53 -27.63
N VAL A 38 27.18 -14.12 -27.97
CA VAL A 38 28.05 -13.30 -27.11
C VAL A 38 27.38 -11.93 -26.93
N ALA A 39 26.67 -11.74 -25.82
CA ALA A 39 26.17 -10.43 -25.44
C ALA A 39 27.33 -9.63 -24.84
N SER A 40 27.61 -8.48 -25.44
CA SER A 40 28.52 -7.47 -24.91
C SER A 40 28.05 -6.99 -23.53
N SER A 41 28.93 -7.17 -22.55
CA SER A 41 29.02 -6.45 -21.28
C SER A 41 27.74 -6.28 -20.47
N SER A 42 27.40 -7.33 -19.70
CA SER A 42 27.12 -7.29 -18.26
C SER A 42 26.26 -8.50 -17.90
N THR A 43 26.88 -9.62 -17.52
CA THR A 43 26.14 -10.75 -16.94
C THR A 43 26.69 -11.17 -15.59
N PRO A 44 25.81 -11.38 -14.60
CA PRO A 44 26.13 -12.09 -13.37
C PRO A 44 26.39 -13.57 -13.68
N SER A 45 27.30 -14.16 -12.90
CA SER A 45 27.62 -15.60 -12.75
C SER A 45 26.88 -16.60 -13.64
N VAL A 46 27.60 -17.22 -14.57
CA VAL A 46 27.17 -18.42 -15.31
C VAL A 46 26.90 -19.56 -14.31
N PRO A 47 25.73 -20.23 -14.34
CA PRO A 47 25.49 -21.40 -13.50
C PRO A 47 26.40 -22.55 -13.89
N ALA A 48 26.78 -23.39 -12.91
CA ALA A 48 27.60 -24.58 -13.14
C ALA A 48 27.01 -25.49 -14.23
N ALA A 49 27.91 -26.06 -15.05
CA ALA A 49 27.57 -27.00 -16.11
C ALA A 49 26.68 -28.13 -15.58
N GLY A 50 25.47 -28.26 -16.15
CA GLY A 50 24.47 -29.26 -15.76
C GLY A 50 23.20 -28.71 -15.12
N THR A 51 23.11 -27.40 -14.85
CA THR A 51 21.88 -26.80 -14.30
C THR A 51 20.97 -26.32 -15.43
N GLU A 52 19.93 -27.08 -15.77
CA GLU A 52 18.91 -26.64 -16.74
C GLU A 52 18.10 -25.48 -16.14
N LEU A 53 18.24 -24.28 -16.72
CA LEU A 53 17.48 -23.10 -16.27
C LEU A 53 15.98 -23.28 -16.52
N LEU A 54 15.14 -22.75 -15.63
CA LEU A 54 13.67 -22.77 -15.72
C LEU A 54 13.15 -22.44 -17.13
N TRP A 55 13.71 -21.41 -17.76
CA TRP A 55 13.29 -20.92 -19.08
C TRP A 55 13.47 -21.92 -20.23
N HIS A 56 14.30 -22.96 -20.06
CA HIS A 56 14.43 -24.07 -21.01
C HIS A 56 13.26 -25.05 -20.92
N LYS A 57 12.69 -25.24 -19.72
CA LYS A 57 11.58 -26.18 -19.46
C LYS A 57 10.20 -25.55 -19.55
N LEU A 58 10.13 -24.23 -19.44
CA LEU A 58 8.86 -23.53 -19.46
C LEU A 58 8.28 -23.51 -20.88
N GLU A 59 7.11 -24.13 -21.02
CA GLU A 59 6.23 -24.05 -22.19
C GLU A 59 5.16 -22.97 -21.94
N GLU A 60 4.63 -22.36 -23.00
CA GLU A 60 3.55 -21.38 -22.89
C GLU A 60 2.23 -22.11 -22.64
N ALA A 61 1.48 -21.67 -21.63
CA ALA A 61 0.17 -22.25 -21.35
C ALA A 61 -0.83 -21.87 -22.46
N GLU A 62 -1.68 -22.81 -22.85
CA GLU A 62 -2.84 -22.53 -23.70
C GLU A 62 -3.88 -21.75 -22.89
N ILE A 63 -4.27 -20.58 -23.40
CA ILE A 63 -5.29 -19.73 -22.79
C ILE A 63 -6.59 -19.90 -23.57
N GLU A 64 -7.60 -20.53 -22.95
CA GLU A 64 -8.87 -20.88 -23.61
C GLU A 64 -9.64 -19.64 -24.08
N ASP A 65 -9.63 -18.53 -23.33
CA ASP A 65 -10.32 -17.28 -23.69
C ASP A 65 -9.35 -16.12 -23.96
N ILE A 66 -8.50 -16.29 -24.97
CA ILE A 66 -7.61 -15.21 -25.42
C ILE A 66 -8.38 -14.01 -25.97
N LYS A 67 -9.66 -14.19 -26.34
CA LYS A 67 -10.51 -13.14 -26.89
C LYS A 67 -10.99 -12.19 -25.80
N GLU A 68 -11.49 -12.71 -24.68
CA GLU A 68 -11.81 -11.91 -23.49
C GLU A 68 -10.57 -11.13 -23.02
N PHE A 69 -9.41 -11.79 -22.95
CA PHE A 69 -8.14 -11.12 -22.65
C PHE A 69 -7.83 -9.99 -23.65
N SER A 70 -8.02 -10.24 -24.95
CA SER A 70 -7.79 -9.24 -25.99
C SER A 70 -8.73 -8.03 -25.83
N ASP A 71 -10.00 -8.27 -25.53
CA ASP A 71 -10.99 -7.20 -25.34
C ASP A 71 -10.67 -6.35 -24.11
N LEU A 72 -10.25 -6.98 -23.00
CA LEU A 72 -9.92 -6.30 -21.75
C LEU A 72 -8.62 -5.50 -21.80
N PHE A 73 -7.60 -5.99 -22.50
CA PHE A 73 -6.24 -5.43 -22.49
C PHE A 73 -5.79 -4.85 -23.85
N SER A 74 -6.72 -4.66 -24.77
CA SER A 74 -6.46 -3.93 -26.02
C SER A 74 -6.17 -2.45 -25.75
N ARG A 75 -5.46 -1.82 -26.68
CA ARG A 75 -5.27 -0.37 -26.68
C ARG A 75 -6.62 0.29 -27.00
N GLN A 76 -7.01 1.28 -26.22
CA GLN A 76 -8.16 2.11 -26.54
C GLN A 76 -7.77 3.05 -27.69
N VAL A 77 -8.14 2.69 -28.91
CA VAL A 77 -7.85 3.49 -30.10
C VAL A 77 -9.05 4.41 -30.34
N VAL A 78 -8.89 5.70 -30.05
CA VAL A 78 -9.72 6.73 -30.67
C VAL A 78 -9.11 6.98 -32.04
N GLU A 79 -9.87 6.80 -33.12
CA GLU A 79 -9.40 7.08 -34.49
C GLU A 79 -8.98 8.54 -34.60
N ARG A 80 -7.67 8.78 -34.48
CA ARG A 80 -7.06 10.05 -34.84
C ARG A 80 -6.66 9.98 -36.30
N LYS A 81 -7.04 11.01 -37.06
CA LYS A 81 -6.53 11.24 -38.42
C LYS A 81 -4.99 11.17 -38.35
N PRO A 82 -4.34 10.41 -39.23
CA PRO A 82 -2.90 10.23 -39.15
C PRO A 82 -2.20 11.57 -39.38
N THR A 83 -1.49 12.05 -38.36
CA THR A 83 -0.40 13.02 -38.55
C THR A 83 0.62 12.33 -39.46
N LYS A 84 0.84 12.92 -40.63
CA LYS A 84 1.70 12.38 -41.69
C LYS A 84 3.06 11.97 -41.12
N LYS A 85 3.35 10.66 -41.11
CA LYS A 85 4.72 10.16 -40.98
C LYS A 85 5.54 10.78 -42.11
N LYS A 86 6.46 11.69 -41.78
CA LYS A 86 7.50 12.12 -42.71
C LYS A 86 8.42 10.92 -42.95
N GLU A 87 8.54 10.51 -44.20
CA GLU A 87 9.55 9.55 -44.63
C GLU A 87 10.95 10.12 -44.42
N ASP A 88 11.76 9.43 -43.62
CA ASP A 88 13.16 9.75 -43.43
C ASP A 88 13.96 9.44 -44.71
N LYS A 89 14.42 10.49 -45.39
CA LYS A 89 15.57 10.42 -46.30
C LYS A 89 16.83 10.78 -45.52
N PRO A 90 17.93 10.02 -45.64
CA PRO A 90 19.15 10.34 -44.92
C PRO A 90 19.88 11.45 -45.67
N SER A 91 19.64 12.71 -45.31
CA SER A 91 20.52 13.81 -45.68
C SER A 91 21.53 14.04 -44.55
N LYS A 92 22.83 14.08 -44.90
CA LYS A 92 23.93 14.45 -43.99
C LYS A 92 23.89 15.96 -43.68
N VAL A 93 22.75 16.48 -43.25
CA VAL A 93 22.63 17.84 -42.72
C VAL A 93 22.84 17.72 -41.21
N GLN A 94 23.84 18.43 -40.67
CA GLN A 94 24.02 18.50 -39.21
C GLN A 94 22.77 19.11 -38.59
N ALA A 95 22.14 18.37 -37.67
CA ALA A 95 20.99 18.85 -36.92
C ALA A 95 21.39 20.05 -36.05
N MET A 96 20.51 21.04 -35.95
CA MET A 96 20.76 22.23 -35.16
C MET A 96 20.58 21.95 -33.66
N LYS A 97 21.57 22.37 -32.87
CA LYS A 97 21.55 22.34 -31.41
C LYS A 97 21.28 23.75 -30.90
N ILE A 98 20.20 23.91 -30.14
CA ILE A 98 19.74 25.20 -29.62
C ILE A 98 19.92 25.23 -28.10
N LEU A 99 19.67 24.11 -27.43
CA LEU A 99 19.82 23.98 -25.99
C LEU A 99 21.31 23.93 -25.63
N ASP A 100 21.62 24.36 -24.40
CA ASP A 100 22.97 24.14 -23.86
C ASP A 100 23.27 22.64 -23.73
N SER A 101 24.56 22.30 -23.73
CA SER A 101 25.00 20.90 -23.77
C SER A 101 24.47 20.06 -22.59
N LYS A 102 24.32 20.64 -21.39
CA LYS A 102 23.85 19.90 -20.22
C LYS A 102 22.34 19.70 -20.28
N ARG A 103 21.60 20.73 -20.66
CA ARG A 103 20.15 20.66 -20.85
C ARG A 103 19.76 19.69 -21.97
N SER A 104 20.41 19.77 -23.12
CA SER A 104 20.25 18.86 -24.25
C SER A 104 20.51 17.40 -23.85
N GLN A 105 21.58 17.15 -23.08
CA GLN A 105 21.89 15.81 -22.57
C GLN A 105 20.81 15.29 -21.61
N ASN A 106 20.34 16.11 -20.67
CA ASN A 106 19.31 15.70 -19.71
C ASN A 106 17.99 15.31 -20.40
N VAL A 107 17.54 16.15 -21.34
CA VAL A 107 16.32 15.88 -22.13
C VAL A 107 16.51 14.65 -23.01
N GLY A 108 17.68 14.52 -23.66
CA GLY A 108 18.00 13.37 -24.50
C GLY A 108 18.07 12.05 -23.74
N ILE A 109 18.60 12.05 -22.51
CA ILE A 109 18.60 10.88 -21.62
C ILE A 109 17.17 10.47 -21.29
N LEU A 110 16.32 11.41 -20.85
CA LEU A 110 14.93 11.10 -20.52
C LEU A 110 14.19 10.55 -21.74
N ALA A 111 14.24 11.26 -22.87
CA ALA A 111 13.57 10.83 -24.09
C ALA A 111 14.00 9.42 -24.52
N SER A 112 15.27 9.06 -24.32
CA SER A 112 15.79 7.72 -24.63
C SER A 112 15.39 6.67 -23.60
N SER A 113 15.30 7.02 -22.31
CA SER A 113 14.97 6.08 -21.22
C SER A 113 13.49 5.76 -21.12
N LEU A 114 12.62 6.61 -21.67
CA LEU A 114 11.18 6.40 -21.67
C LEU A 114 10.77 5.15 -22.48
N HIS A 115 11.56 4.74 -23.47
CA HIS A 115 11.31 3.57 -24.32
C HIS A 115 9.90 3.52 -24.96
N VAL A 116 9.26 4.67 -25.13
CA VAL A 116 7.96 4.83 -25.79
C VAL A 116 8.09 5.79 -26.97
N ASP A 117 7.27 5.57 -27.99
CA ASP A 117 7.18 6.51 -29.12
C ASP A 117 6.48 7.80 -28.67
N PHE A 118 6.84 8.94 -29.26
CA PHE A 118 6.20 10.23 -28.94
C PHE A 118 4.67 10.18 -29.10
N SER A 119 4.18 9.45 -30.11
CA SER A 119 2.74 9.25 -30.31
C SER A 119 2.04 8.59 -29.13
N GLU A 120 2.74 7.75 -28.36
CA GLU A 120 2.18 7.12 -27.15
C GLU A 120 2.08 8.12 -25.99
N ILE A 121 3.06 9.03 -25.86
CA ILE A 121 3.03 10.16 -24.91
C ILE A 121 1.87 11.09 -25.25
N GLU A 122 1.75 11.46 -26.52
CA GLU A 122 0.65 12.27 -27.01
C GLU A 122 -0.69 11.60 -26.72
N ASN A 123 -0.82 10.32 -27.06
CA ASN A 123 -2.04 9.54 -26.83
C ASN A 123 -2.41 9.46 -25.34
N ALA A 124 -1.43 9.29 -24.44
CA ALA A 124 -1.65 9.27 -23.00
C ALA A 124 -2.23 10.59 -22.48
N ILE A 125 -1.68 11.73 -22.94
CA ILE A 125 -2.10 13.07 -22.52
C ILE A 125 -3.51 13.40 -23.01
N TYR A 126 -3.82 13.09 -24.27
CA TYR A 126 -5.14 13.39 -24.83
C TYR A 126 -6.23 12.47 -24.31
N ASN A 127 -5.97 11.15 -24.26
CA ASN A 127 -6.96 10.18 -23.79
C ASN A 127 -7.07 10.09 -22.28
N PHE A 128 -6.22 10.84 -21.58
CA PHE A 128 -6.14 10.83 -20.14
C PHE A 128 -6.01 9.37 -19.62
N ASP A 129 -5.07 8.62 -20.19
CA ASP A 129 -4.78 7.21 -19.91
C ASP A 129 -3.28 6.98 -19.61
N THR A 130 -2.97 6.49 -18.42
CA THR A 130 -1.60 6.20 -17.95
C THR A 130 -1.18 4.74 -18.07
N SER A 131 -1.94 3.92 -18.81
CA SER A 131 -1.65 2.48 -18.92
C SER A 131 -0.43 2.14 -19.78
N VAL A 132 -0.02 3.02 -20.68
CA VAL A 132 1.19 2.86 -21.51
C VAL A 132 2.32 3.75 -21.01
N VAL A 133 2.01 5.02 -20.72
CA VAL A 133 2.94 5.98 -20.12
C VAL A 133 2.46 6.25 -18.71
N ASN A 134 3.18 5.72 -17.73
CA ASN A 134 2.77 5.82 -16.33
C ASN A 134 2.89 7.27 -15.81
N LEU A 135 2.29 7.52 -14.64
CA LEU A 135 2.24 8.87 -14.08
C LEU A 135 3.63 9.43 -13.74
N GLU A 136 4.56 8.57 -13.29
CA GLU A 136 5.95 8.96 -13.01
C GLU A 136 6.68 9.45 -14.27
N ALA A 137 6.50 8.75 -15.39
CA ALA A 137 7.04 9.17 -16.68
C ALA A 137 6.44 10.50 -17.14
N LEU A 138 5.12 10.69 -17.00
CA LEU A 138 4.46 11.97 -17.30
C LEU A 138 4.97 13.11 -16.41
N GLN A 139 5.24 12.84 -15.13
CA GLN A 139 5.85 13.82 -14.22
C GLN A 139 7.26 14.18 -14.66
N GLN A 140 8.10 13.20 -15.02
CA GLN A 140 9.44 13.47 -15.54
C GLN A 140 9.38 14.30 -16.85
N ILE A 141 8.45 13.98 -17.75
CA ILE A 141 8.18 14.74 -18.97
C ILE A 141 7.77 16.19 -18.64
N TYR A 142 6.89 16.35 -17.65
CA TYR A 142 6.47 17.66 -17.17
C TYR A 142 7.65 18.48 -16.65
N GLU A 143 8.52 17.90 -15.82
CA GLU A 143 9.69 18.59 -15.25
C GLU A 143 10.74 18.99 -16.31
N VAL A 144 10.91 18.20 -17.37
CA VAL A 144 11.88 18.53 -18.43
C VAL A 144 11.33 19.46 -19.50
N ARG A 145 10.04 19.82 -19.45
CA ARG A 145 9.42 20.70 -20.46
C ARG A 145 10.26 21.94 -20.73
N ALA A 146 10.22 22.42 -21.96
CA ALA A 146 10.99 23.60 -22.32
C ALA A 146 10.45 24.86 -21.62
N THR A 147 11.35 25.78 -21.28
CA THR A 147 10.96 27.12 -20.84
C THR A 147 10.42 27.93 -22.02
N GLU A 148 9.74 29.04 -21.74
CA GLU A 148 9.22 29.91 -22.81
C GLU A 148 10.35 30.47 -23.69
N GLU A 149 11.51 30.77 -23.10
CA GLU A 149 12.69 31.23 -23.83
C GLU A 149 13.27 30.12 -24.73
N GLU A 150 13.39 28.89 -24.21
CA GLU A 150 13.83 27.72 -24.98
C GLU A 150 12.88 27.47 -26.16
N LEU A 151 11.56 27.49 -25.91
CA LEU A 151 10.54 27.30 -26.95
C LEU A 151 10.55 28.40 -28.00
N ALA A 152 10.78 29.65 -27.62
CA ALA A 152 10.85 30.76 -28.55
C ALA A 152 11.99 30.55 -29.56
N LEU A 153 13.18 30.17 -29.08
CA LEU A 153 14.34 29.89 -29.93
C LEU A 153 14.10 28.69 -30.85
N ILE A 154 13.49 27.61 -30.33
CA ILE A 154 13.16 26.43 -31.10
C ILE A 154 12.16 26.77 -32.22
N ARG A 155 11.09 27.52 -31.90
CA ARG A 155 10.08 27.95 -32.88
C ARG A 155 10.63 28.91 -33.93
N GLU A 156 11.52 29.83 -33.52
CA GLU A 156 12.22 30.73 -34.44
C GLU A 156 13.04 29.94 -35.46
N HIS A 157 13.79 28.93 -35.02
CA HIS A 157 14.55 28.06 -35.92
C HIS A 157 13.64 27.30 -36.89
N VAL A 158 12.58 26.67 -36.39
CA VAL A 158 11.61 25.93 -37.22
C VAL A 158 10.96 26.82 -38.29
N SER A 159 10.72 28.09 -37.96
CA SER A 159 10.13 29.07 -38.88
C SER A 159 11.15 29.61 -39.91
N THR A 160 12.37 29.92 -39.47
CA THR A 160 13.37 30.63 -40.29
C THR A 160 14.26 29.70 -41.13
N LYS A 161 14.50 28.47 -40.66
CA LYS A 161 15.40 27.48 -41.28
C LYS A 161 14.78 26.07 -41.30
N PRO A 162 13.58 25.89 -41.89
CA PRO A 162 12.87 24.60 -41.87
C PRO A 162 13.63 23.45 -42.56
N GLU A 163 14.59 23.76 -43.43
CA GLU A 163 15.46 22.80 -44.10
C GLU A 163 16.54 22.18 -43.20
N VAL A 164 16.83 22.80 -42.04
CA VAL A 164 17.79 22.29 -41.06
C VAL A 164 17.01 21.62 -39.93
N PRO A 165 17.06 20.29 -39.77
CA PRO A 165 16.33 19.61 -38.72
C PRO A 165 16.86 20.00 -37.32
N LEU A 166 15.97 20.04 -36.34
CA LEU A 166 16.33 20.13 -34.92
C LEU A 166 17.06 18.85 -34.49
N ASP A 167 17.96 18.96 -33.51
CA ASP A 167 18.46 17.77 -32.81
C ASP A 167 17.32 17.13 -31.99
N LYS A 168 17.47 15.84 -31.66
CA LYS A 168 16.38 15.04 -31.06
C LYS A 168 15.80 15.64 -29.77
N PRO A 169 16.59 16.18 -28.82
CA PRO A 169 16.04 16.78 -27.61
C PRO A 169 15.17 17.99 -27.89
N GLU A 170 15.62 18.89 -28.77
CA GLU A 170 14.87 20.06 -29.22
C GLU A 170 13.59 19.66 -29.95
N GLN A 171 13.67 18.64 -30.81
CA GLN A 171 12.51 18.09 -31.49
C GLN A 171 11.48 17.55 -30.49
N PHE A 172 11.92 16.79 -29.48
CA PHE A 172 11.05 16.27 -28.44
C PHE A 172 10.33 17.39 -27.66
N LEU A 173 11.06 18.44 -27.25
CA LEU A 173 10.46 19.60 -26.57
C LEU A 173 9.51 20.39 -27.47
N HIS A 174 9.85 20.54 -28.76
CA HIS A 174 8.97 21.17 -29.74
C HIS A 174 7.66 20.39 -29.87
N GLU A 175 7.74 19.07 -30.08
CA GLU A 175 6.55 18.21 -30.22
C GLU A 175 5.68 18.23 -28.96
N LEU A 176 6.27 18.26 -27.75
CA LEU A 176 5.50 18.44 -26.51
C LEU A 176 4.73 19.76 -26.48
N ALA A 177 5.37 20.86 -26.92
CA ALA A 177 4.76 22.18 -26.91
C ALA A 177 3.63 22.36 -27.94
N GLU A 178 3.58 21.50 -28.96
CA GLU A 178 2.48 21.45 -29.93
C GLU A 178 1.22 20.79 -29.35
N ILE A 179 1.32 20.08 -28.22
CA ILE A 179 0.16 19.53 -27.52
C ILE A 179 -0.54 20.68 -26.75
N PRO A 180 -1.79 21.05 -27.11
CA PRO A 180 -2.49 22.16 -26.48
C PRO A 180 -2.66 21.94 -24.97
N ASN A 181 -2.19 22.91 -24.19
CA ASN A 181 -2.24 22.90 -22.74
C ASN A 181 -1.64 21.63 -22.10
N PHE A 182 -0.60 21.04 -22.69
CA PHE A 182 0.01 19.80 -22.17
C PHE A 182 0.36 19.91 -20.68
N ALA A 183 0.93 21.05 -20.25
CA ALA A 183 1.34 21.28 -18.88
C ALA A 183 0.14 21.29 -17.92
N ASP A 184 -0.97 21.92 -18.30
CA ASP A 184 -2.19 21.94 -17.50
C ASP A 184 -2.82 20.54 -17.44
N ARG A 185 -2.86 19.82 -18.58
CA ARG A 185 -3.39 18.45 -18.67
C ARG A 185 -2.63 17.48 -17.76
N ILE A 186 -1.30 17.49 -17.81
CA ILE A 186 -0.46 16.64 -16.94
C ILE A 186 -0.59 17.08 -15.48
N SER A 187 -0.67 18.37 -15.19
CA SER A 187 -0.89 18.85 -13.82
C SER A 187 -2.22 18.36 -13.24
N CYS A 188 -3.30 18.33 -14.02
CA CYS A 188 -4.58 17.77 -13.59
C CYS A 188 -4.49 16.26 -13.30
N PHE A 189 -3.73 15.52 -14.13
CA PHE A 189 -3.44 14.11 -13.94
C PHE A 189 -2.72 13.81 -12.62
N MET A 190 -1.63 14.53 -12.36
CA MET A 190 -0.84 14.34 -11.14
C MET A 190 -1.69 14.66 -9.92
N PHE A 191 -2.42 15.77 -9.96
CA PHE A 191 -3.28 16.17 -8.86
C PHE A 191 -4.39 15.15 -8.56
N GLN A 192 -4.96 14.49 -9.57
CA GLN A 192 -5.95 13.43 -9.32
C GLN A 192 -5.37 12.32 -8.43
N SER A 193 -4.16 11.85 -8.73
CA SER A 193 -3.51 10.81 -7.91
C SER A 193 -3.14 11.33 -6.52
N GLU A 194 -2.57 12.53 -6.45
CA GLU A 194 -2.17 13.16 -5.18
C GLU A 194 -3.38 13.42 -4.27
N PHE A 195 -4.53 13.80 -4.85
CA PHE A 195 -5.77 13.99 -4.13
C PHE A 195 -6.28 12.66 -3.55
N ASP A 196 -6.34 11.61 -4.35
CA ASP A 196 -6.81 10.29 -3.92
C ASP A 196 -5.94 9.73 -2.78
N ASP A 197 -4.61 9.87 -2.87
CA ASP A 197 -3.69 9.49 -1.81
C ASP A 197 -3.86 10.34 -0.55
N GLY A 198 -3.97 11.66 -0.73
CA GLY A 198 -4.12 12.63 0.36
C GLY A 198 -5.41 12.42 1.15
N ILE A 199 -6.55 12.31 0.44
CA ILE A 199 -7.86 12.15 1.07
C ILE A 199 -7.98 10.79 1.77
N SER A 200 -7.47 9.71 1.16
CA SER A 200 -7.48 8.37 1.75
C SER A 200 -6.61 8.27 3.00
N SER A 201 -5.47 8.97 3.02
CA SER A 201 -4.59 9.04 4.19
C SER A 201 -5.27 9.74 5.38
N ILE A 202 -5.98 10.84 5.11
CA ILE A 202 -6.78 11.56 6.12
C ILE A 202 -7.92 10.67 6.64
N GLU A 203 -8.70 10.08 5.73
CA GLU A 203 -9.80 9.19 6.08
C GLU A 203 -9.33 8.04 6.98
N SER A 204 -8.22 7.39 6.62
CA SER A 204 -7.64 6.29 7.40
C SER A 204 -7.28 6.70 8.83
N LYS A 205 -6.64 7.86 9.01
CA LYS A 205 -6.28 8.42 10.32
C LYS A 205 -7.53 8.66 11.17
N LEU A 206 -8.53 9.34 10.60
CA LEU A 206 -9.77 9.68 11.30
C LEU A 206 -10.58 8.42 11.65
N ASN A 207 -10.73 7.48 10.73
CA ASN A 207 -11.47 6.24 10.96
C ASN A 207 -10.79 5.34 12.00
N ASN A 208 -9.45 5.26 12.02
CA ASN A 208 -8.72 4.57 13.08
C ASN A 208 -9.00 5.20 14.46
N LEU A 209 -8.94 6.53 14.56
CA LEU A 209 -9.23 7.22 15.81
C LEU A 209 -10.69 7.00 16.26
N LYS A 210 -11.67 7.19 15.36
CA LYS A 210 -13.10 6.96 15.68
C LYS A 210 -13.39 5.53 16.12
N SER A 211 -12.80 4.53 15.45
CA SER A 211 -12.99 3.12 15.81
C SER A 211 -12.31 2.75 17.12
N THR A 212 -11.13 3.29 17.40
CA THR A 212 -10.43 3.12 18.69
C THR A 212 -11.26 3.73 19.83
N CYS A 213 -11.75 4.95 19.66
CA CYS A 213 -12.66 5.61 20.60
C CYS A 213 -13.96 4.81 20.83
N GLN A 214 -14.52 4.24 19.76
CA GLN A 214 -15.70 3.39 19.86
C GLN A 214 -15.42 2.12 20.66
N PHE A 215 -14.31 1.42 20.36
CA PHE A 215 -13.92 0.23 21.13
C PHE A 215 -13.79 0.58 22.62
N LEU A 216 -13.12 1.68 22.94
CA LEU A 216 -12.92 2.13 24.32
C LEU A 216 -14.24 2.43 25.06
N THR A 217 -15.30 2.82 24.35
CA THR A 217 -16.58 3.20 24.98
C THR A 217 -17.62 2.09 24.97
N THR A 218 -17.55 1.14 24.03
CA THR A 218 -18.60 0.12 23.84
C THR A 218 -18.15 -1.32 24.10
N SER A 219 -16.85 -1.57 24.33
CA SER A 219 -16.33 -2.93 24.49
C SER A 219 -16.62 -3.53 25.87
N GLU A 220 -17.51 -4.53 25.92
CA GLU A 220 -17.83 -5.28 27.14
C GLU A 220 -16.65 -6.14 27.64
N SER A 221 -15.79 -6.61 26.72
CA SER A 221 -14.57 -7.32 27.09
C SER A 221 -13.59 -6.40 27.82
N LEU A 222 -13.40 -5.18 27.32
CA LEU A 222 -12.58 -4.15 27.98
C LEU A 222 -13.16 -3.78 29.34
N LYS A 223 -14.47 -3.56 29.42
CA LYS A 223 -15.16 -3.29 30.69
C LYS A 223 -14.93 -4.41 31.72
N THR A 224 -14.91 -5.66 31.27
CA THR A 224 -14.59 -6.80 32.15
C THR A 224 -13.13 -6.78 32.62
N VAL A 225 -12.17 -6.40 31.77
CA VAL A 225 -10.76 -6.20 32.16
C VAL A 225 -10.65 -5.09 33.22
N LEU A 226 -11.29 -3.94 32.98
CA LEU A 226 -11.30 -2.81 33.92
C LEU A 226 -11.97 -3.17 35.26
N ALA A 227 -13.04 -3.97 35.23
CA ALA A 227 -13.69 -4.46 36.45
C ALA A 227 -12.78 -5.40 37.27
N ILE A 228 -11.97 -6.24 36.60
CA ILE A 228 -10.96 -7.07 37.28
C ILE A 228 -9.91 -6.17 37.94
N ILE A 229 -9.42 -5.15 37.23
CA ILE A 229 -8.45 -4.20 37.78
C ILE A 229 -9.02 -3.49 39.02
N LEU A 230 -10.27 -2.99 38.93
CA LEU A 230 -10.94 -2.31 40.04
C LEU A 230 -11.10 -3.23 41.26
N ALA A 231 -11.56 -4.46 41.06
CA ALA A 231 -11.76 -5.42 42.14
C ALA A 231 -10.44 -5.77 42.85
N LEU A 232 -9.37 -6.02 42.08
CA LEU A 232 -8.05 -6.31 42.64
C LEU A 232 -7.47 -5.09 43.37
N GLY A 233 -7.58 -3.90 42.80
CA GLY A 233 -7.14 -2.66 43.43
C GLY A 233 -7.85 -2.41 44.76
N ASN A 234 -9.17 -2.57 44.79
CA ASN A 234 -9.97 -2.44 46.02
C ASN A 234 -9.59 -3.46 47.09
N TYR A 235 -9.36 -4.72 46.70
CA TYR A 235 -8.90 -5.75 47.61
C TYR A 235 -7.52 -5.44 48.19
N MET A 236 -6.56 -5.05 47.34
CA MET A 236 -5.20 -4.71 47.74
C MET A 236 -5.13 -3.47 48.65
N ASN A 237 -6.03 -2.51 48.47
CA ASN A 237 -6.12 -1.30 49.29
C ASN A 237 -7.13 -1.42 50.45
N GLY A 238 -7.57 -2.63 50.78
CA GLY A 238 -8.52 -2.88 51.87
C GLY A 238 -8.03 -2.30 53.20
N GLY A 239 -8.94 -1.60 53.91
CA GLY A 239 -8.62 -0.92 55.18
C GLY A 239 -8.02 0.48 55.01
N ASN A 240 -7.63 0.90 53.80
CA ASN A 240 -7.21 2.27 53.52
C ASN A 240 -8.40 3.11 53.04
N ARG A 241 -8.90 4.01 53.90
CA ARG A 241 -10.05 4.89 53.60
C ARG A 241 -9.85 5.85 52.42
N THR A 242 -8.62 6.09 51.98
CA THR A 242 -8.30 7.01 50.87
C THR A 242 -8.03 6.31 49.54
N ARG A 243 -7.82 4.98 49.55
CA ARG A 243 -7.40 4.21 48.35
C ARG A 243 -8.24 2.96 48.08
N GLY A 244 -8.89 2.40 49.10
CA GLY A 244 -9.83 1.29 48.96
C GLY A 244 -11.27 1.80 48.81
N GLN A 245 -12.20 0.89 48.52
CA GLN A 245 -13.62 1.20 48.28
C GLN A 245 -13.83 2.24 47.16
N ALA A 246 -12.97 2.23 46.14
CA ALA A 246 -13.08 3.11 44.99
C ALA A 246 -14.14 2.59 44.01
N ASP A 247 -14.91 3.52 43.43
CA ASP A 247 -15.88 3.24 42.35
C ASP A 247 -15.23 3.21 40.96
N GLY A 248 -14.02 3.77 40.83
CA GLY A 248 -13.24 3.85 39.60
C GLY A 248 -11.79 4.25 39.88
N PHE A 249 -10.99 4.36 38.82
CA PHE A 249 -9.60 4.76 38.90
C PHE A 249 -9.20 5.63 37.70
N GLY A 250 -8.23 6.52 37.90
CA GLY A 250 -7.60 7.27 36.81
C GLY A 250 -6.74 6.38 35.93
N LEU A 251 -6.67 6.72 34.63
CA LEU A 251 -5.99 5.91 33.61
C LEU A 251 -4.47 5.76 33.82
N GLU A 252 -3.86 6.62 34.65
CA GLU A 252 -2.42 6.55 34.98
C GLU A 252 -2.02 5.26 35.69
N ILE A 253 -2.98 4.51 36.25
CA ILE A 253 -2.71 3.21 36.86
C ILE A 253 -2.35 2.15 35.82
N LEU A 254 -2.86 2.26 34.58
CA LEU A 254 -2.75 1.21 33.56
C LEU A 254 -1.28 0.85 33.28
N ALA A 255 -0.42 1.84 33.12
CA ALA A 255 1.01 1.65 32.90
C ALA A 255 1.73 1.03 34.13
N LYS A 256 1.24 1.27 35.34
CA LYS A 256 1.85 0.81 36.60
C LYS A 256 1.53 -0.65 36.92
N LEU A 257 0.52 -1.25 36.28
CA LEU A 257 0.12 -2.64 36.52
C LEU A 257 1.25 -3.65 36.22
N ARG A 258 2.17 -3.29 35.31
CA ARG A 258 3.37 -4.09 35.02
C ARG A 258 4.40 -4.05 36.16
N ASP A 259 4.45 -2.97 36.94
CA ASP A 259 5.50 -2.76 37.93
C ASP A 259 5.19 -3.40 39.29
N VAL A 260 3.92 -3.68 39.56
CA VAL A 260 3.48 -4.36 40.78
C VAL A 260 3.79 -5.85 40.67
N LYS A 261 4.75 -6.34 41.46
CA LYS A 261 5.22 -7.74 41.43
C LYS A 261 4.63 -8.58 42.57
N SER A 262 4.57 -9.90 42.35
CA SER A 262 4.28 -10.91 43.37
C SER A 262 5.34 -10.91 44.48
N LYS A 263 5.03 -11.57 45.60
CA LYS A 263 5.94 -11.68 46.77
C LYS A 263 7.34 -12.21 46.40
N ASP A 264 7.39 -13.16 45.47
CA ASP A 264 8.62 -13.79 44.96
C ASP A 264 9.17 -13.11 43.69
N SER A 265 8.57 -12.00 43.26
CA SER A 265 8.93 -11.24 42.04
C SER A 265 8.87 -12.01 40.71
N SER A 266 8.21 -13.18 40.68
CA SER A 266 8.13 -14.03 39.49
C SER A 266 7.03 -13.63 38.51
N VAL A 267 5.98 -12.95 38.98
CA VAL A 267 4.79 -12.59 38.18
C VAL A 267 4.34 -11.18 38.54
N THR A 268 3.85 -10.41 37.57
CA THR A 268 3.31 -9.06 37.81
C THR A 268 1.78 -9.07 37.97
N LEU A 269 1.21 -8.01 38.51
CA LEU A 269 -0.24 -7.85 38.63
C LEU A 269 -0.92 -7.92 37.25
N LEU A 270 -0.31 -7.32 36.22
CA LEU A 270 -0.81 -7.42 34.85
C LEU A 270 -0.91 -8.88 34.34
N HIS A 271 0.09 -9.71 34.64
CA HIS A 271 0.02 -11.15 34.31
C HIS A 271 -1.17 -11.83 35.01
N PHE A 272 -1.42 -11.49 36.28
CA PHE A 272 -2.56 -12.03 37.00
C PHE A 272 -3.90 -11.57 36.40
N ILE A 273 -4.02 -10.30 36.01
CA ILE A 273 -5.21 -9.74 35.36
C ILE A 273 -5.52 -10.47 34.04
N VAL A 274 -4.51 -10.65 33.18
CA VAL A 274 -4.66 -11.39 31.92
C VAL A 274 -5.18 -12.80 32.19
N ARG A 275 -4.56 -13.52 33.13
CA ARG A 275 -5.00 -14.87 33.53
C ARG A 275 -6.42 -14.89 34.09
N ALA A 276 -6.77 -13.91 34.92
CA ALA A 276 -8.10 -13.80 35.51
C ALA A 276 -9.17 -13.56 34.44
N TYR A 277 -8.86 -12.72 33.43
CA TYR A 277 -9.75 -12.52 32.29
C TYR A 277 -9.88 -13.80 31.45
N MET A 278 -8.77 -14.45 31.10
CA MET A 278 -8.78 -15.69 30.30
C MET A 278 -9.58 -16.81 30.95
N LYS A 279 -9.59 -16.90 32.30
CA LYS A 279 -10.43 -17.85 33.04
C LYS A 279 -11.94 -17.57 32.92
N LYS A 280 -12.33 -16.33 32.59
CA LYS A 280 -13.72 -15.96 32.31
C LYS A 280 -14.10 -16.15 30.83
N CYS A 281 -13.12 -16.36 29.94
CA CYS A 281 -13.39 -16.67 28.54
C CYS A 281 -13.81 -18.14 28.40
N GLU A 282 -14.86 -18.41 27.63
CA GLU A 282 -15.32 -19.76 27.34
C GLU A 282 -14.27 -20.57 26.55
N ASP A 283 -13.70 -19.97 25.51
CA ASP A 283 -12.57 -20.54 24.76
C ASP A 283 -11.47 -19.50 24.54
N PRO A 284 -10.52 -19.37 25.48
CA PRO A 284 -9.41 -18.45 25.29
C PRO A 284 -8.53 -18.85 24.11
N LEU A 285 -8.46 -20.13 23.72
CA LEU A 285 -7.54 -20.60 22.67
C LEU A 285 -8.10 -20.49 21.25
N ARG A 286 -9.30 -19.90 21.09
CA ARG A 286 -9.97 -19.77 19.79
C ARG A 286 -9.08 -19.01 18.80
N PRO A 287 -8.76 -19.58 17.62
CA PRO A 287 -8.07 -18.85 16.56
C PRO A 287 -8.83 -17.57 16.19
N GLY A 288 -8.11 -16.45 16.03
CA GLY A 288 -8.73 -15.16 15.71
C GLY A 288 -9.59 -14.55 16.84
N LEU A 289 -9.43 -14.99 18.09
CA LEU A 289 -10.04 -14.31 19.22
C LEU A 289 -9.48 -12.89 19.34
N ALA A 290 -10.37 -11.90 19.22
CA ALA A 290 -10.02 -10.50 19.40
C ALA A 290 -9.50 -10.25 20.81
N LEU A 291 -8.53 -9.34 20.94
CA LEU A 291 -8.04 -8.93 22.26
C LEU A 291 -9.18 -8.26 23.05
N PRO A 292 -9.20 -8.44 24.38
CA PRO A 292 -10.19 -7.77 25.23
C PRO A 292 -9.83 -6.31 25.55
N ILE A 293 -8.89 -5.76 24.81
CA ILE A 293 -8.34 -4.41 24.91
C ILE A 293 -8.12 -3.91 23.47
N PRO A 294 -7.95 -2.59 23.25
CA PRO A 294 -7.59 -2.09 21.93
C PRO A 294 -6.30 -2.73 21.41
N GLU A 295 -6.21 -2.95 20.10
CA GLU A 295 -4.96 -3.41 19.49
C GLU A 295 -3.88 -2.33 19.66
N PRO A 296 -2.64 -2.67 20.06
CA PRO A 296 -1.59 -1.69 20.27
C PRO A 296 -1.30 -0.83 19.03
N GLY A 297 -1.36 -1.42 17.84
CA GLY A 297 -1.16 -0.68 16.60
C GLY A 297 -2.24 0.35 16.31
N ASP A 298 -3.47 0.14 16.79
CA ASP A 298 -4.58 1.09 16.64
C ASP A 298 -4.37 2.29 17.57
N ILE A 299 -3.90 2.02 18.80
CA ILE A 299 -3.49 3.03 19.78
C ILE A 299 -2.32 3.86 19.25
N ASP A 300 -1.28 3.21 18.73
CA ASP A 300 -0.10 3.91 18.20
C ASP A 300 -0.48 4.82 17.03
N ARG A 301 -1.36 4.36 16.11
CA ARG A 301 -1.88 5.21 15.04
C ARG A 301 -2.74 6.36 15.57
N ALA A 302 -3.59 6.12 16.57
CA ALA A 302 -4.38 7.18 17.20
C ALA A 302 -3.50 8.25 17.85
N MET A 303 -2.34 7.89 18.42
CA MET A 303 -1.36 8.83 18.99
C MET A 303 -0.66 9.71 17.97
N THR A 304 -0.67 9.34 16.67
CA THR A 304 -0.06 10.14 15.60
C THR A 304 -1.01 11.18 15.00
N VAL A 305 -2.26 11.21 15.44
CA VAL A 305 -3.26 12.14 14.90
C VAL A 305 -3.13 13.48 15.61
N HIS A 306 -2.80 14.51 14.84
CA HIS A 306 -2.85 15.91 15.25
C HIS A 306 -3.98 16.58 14.46
N PHE A 307 -5.01 17.09 15.14
CA PHE A 307 -6.19 17.64 14.45
C PHE A 307 -5.88 18.88 13.62
N ASP A 308 -4.93 19.71 14.07
CA ASP A 308 -4.50 20.90 13.33
C ASP A 308 -3.78 20.52 12.03
N ASP A 309 -2.93 19.49 12.06
CA ASP A 309 -2.26 18.97 10.86
C ASP A 309 -3.28 18.40 9.87
N VAL A 310 -4.25 17.61 10.35
CA VAL A 310 -5.32 17.07 9.49
C VAL A 310 -6.14 18.21 8.87
N ASN A 311 -6.49 19.24 9.64
CA ASN A 311 -7.19 20.41 9.12
C ASN A 311 -6.34 21.16 8.09
N ALA A 312 -5.04 21.33 8.32
CA ALA A 312 -4.13 21.97 7.39
C ALA A 312 -4.01 21.18 6.07
N ASP A 313 -3.94 19.85 6.15
CA ASP A 313 -3.93 18.95 5.00
C ASP A 313 -5.23 19.06 4.19
N LEU A 314 -6.41 19.06 4.84
CA LEU A 314 -7.69 19.27 4.17
C LEU A 314 -7.77 20.64 3.48
N GLN A 315 -7.31 21.70 4.13
CA GLN A 315 -7.27 23.03 3.54
C GLN A 315 -6.30 23.11 2.35
N LYS A 316 -5.18 22.38 2.41
CA LYS A 316 -4.25 22.26 1.29
C LYS A 316 -4.92 21.58 0.10
N LEU A 317 -5.55 20.41 0.31
CA LEU A 317 -6.30 19.71 -0.73
C LEU A 317 -7.41 20.57 -1.32
N GLN A 318 -8.10 21.38 -0.51
CA GLN A 318 -9.12 22.31 -0.98
C GLN A 318 -8.56 23.36 -1.95
N ARG A 319 -7.41 23.97 -1.61
CA ARG A 319 -6.75 24.96 -2.46
C ARG A 319 -6.26 24.34 -3.76
N GLU A 320 -5.63 23.18 -3.68
CA GLU A 320 -5.10 22.48 -4.86
C GLU A 320 -6.23 21.99 -5.78
N LEU A 321 -7.36 21.54 -5.21
CA LEU A 321 -8.56 21.18 -5.96
C LEU A 321 -9.12 22.38 -6.73
N PHE A 322 -9.16 23.56 -6.12
CA PHE A 322 -9.57 24.80 -6.79
C PHE A 322 -8.62 25.19 -7.93
N VAL A 323 -7.31 25.03 -7.74
CA VAL A 323 -6.30 25.24 -8.80
C VAL A 323 -6.50 24.25 -9.94
N CYS A 324 -6.76 22.97 -9.64
CA CYS A 324 -7.03 21.94 -10.64
C CYS A 324 -8.33 22.23 -11.42
N GLU A 325 -9.37 22.70 -10.75
CA GLU A 325 -10.61 23.13 -11.40
C GLU A 325 -10.37 24.28 -12.38
N THR A 326 -9.64 25.32 -11.96
CA THR A 326 -9.29 26.45 -12.83
C THR A 326 -8.48 26.00 -14.06
N LYS A 327 -7.52 25.09 -13.87
CA LYS A 327 -6.74 24.51 -14.97
C LYS A 327 -7.61 23.67 -15.90
N THR A 328 -8.55 22.91 -15.36
CA THR A 328 -9.51 22.10 -16.12
C THR A 328 -10.38 22.99 -17.01
N GLU A 329 -10.94 24.07 -16.46
CA GLU A 329 -11.73 25.06 -17.21
C GLU A 329 -10.91 25.69 -18.35
N LYS A 330 -9.66 26.08 -18.06
CA LYS A 330 -8.73 26.62 -19.07
C LYS A 330 -8.48 25.63 -20.21
N VAL A 331 -8.20 24.36 -19.89
CA VAL A 331 -7.99 23.31 -20.90
C VAL A 331 -9.25 23.10 -21.73
N ILE A 332 -10.42 23.03 -21.10
CA ILE A 332 -11.70 22.83 -21.81
C ILE A 332 -11.98 24.00 -22.76
N ALA A 333 -11.78 25.23 -22.30
CA ALA A 333 -12.03 26.43 -23.11
C ALA A 333 -11.06 26.57 -24.31
N ALA A 334 -9.81 26.11 -24.16
CA ALA A 334 -8.79 26.17 -25.21
C ALA A 334 -8.82 24.96 -26.17
N SER A 335 -9.54 23.89 -25.84
CA SER A 335 -9.56 22.66 -26.64
C SER A 335 -10.58 22.70 -27.78
N THR A 336 -10.24 22.10 -28.91
CA THR A 336 -11.17 21.85 -30.03
C THR A 336 -12.13 20.70 -29.72
N GLU A 337 -13.24 20.59 -30.43
CA GLU A 337 -14.20 19.48 -30.27
C GLU A 337 -13.56 18.09 -30.46
N GLU A 338 -12.59 17.97 -31.37
CA GLU A 338 -11.86 16.72 -31.63
C GLU A 338 -10.90 16.33 -30.48
N ASN A 339 -10.50 17.27 -29.60
CA ASN A 339 -9.42 17.09 -28.61
C ASN A 339 -9.84 17.37 -27.16
N VAL A 340 -11.09 17.78 -26.92
CA VAL A 340 -11.61 18.07 -25.58
C VAL A 340 -11.97 16.80 -24.81
N GLN A 341 -12.38 15.74 -25.52
CA GLN A 341 -12.66 14.44 -24.92
C GLN A 341 -11.48 13.48 -25.05
N PRO A 342 -11.32 12.54 -24.11
CA PRO A 342 -12.12 12.27 -22.90
C PRO A 342 -11.75 13.13 -21.66
N PHE A 343 -10.81 14.08 -21.80
CA PHE A 343 -10.32 14.90 -20.68
C PHE A 343 -11.46 15.57 -19.90
N LYS A 344 -12.38 16.25 -20.60
CA LYS A 344 -13.51 16.97 -19.99
C LYS A 344 -14.37 16.06 -19.11
N ASP A 345 -14.78 14.91 -19.63
CA ASP A 345 -15.69 14.02 -18.89
C ASP A 345 -14.99 13.39 -17.68
N LYS A 346 -13.74 12.95 -17.85
CA LYS A 346 -12.94 12.37 -16.76
C LYS A 346 -12.69 13.39 -15.66
N MET A 347 -12.27 14.61 -16.01
CA MET A 347 -11.99 15.66 -15.03
C MET A 347 -13.25 16.18 -14.35
N ASN A 348 -14.35 16.39 -15.08
CA ASN A 348 -15.60 16.81 -14.44
C ASN A 348 -16.10 15.76 -13.45
N LYS A 349 -15.99 14.46 -13.80
CA LYS A 349 -16.34 13.37 -12.89
C LYS A 349 -15.45 13.37 -11.65
N PHE A 350 -14.13 13.50 -11.84
CA PHE A 350 -13.16 13.60 -10.75
C PHE A 350 -13.46 14.80 -9.85
N LEU A 351 -13.54 16.02 -10.37
CA LEU A 351 -13.79 17.24 -9.59
C LEU A 351 -15.11 17.16 -8.81
N THR A 352 -16.17 16.63 -9.41
CA THR A 352 -17.44 16.41 -8.71
C THR A 352 -17.27 15.46 -7.52
N SER A 353 -16.57 14.33 -7.73
CA SER A 353 -16.31 13.33 -6.69
C SER A 353 -15.41 13.90 -5.60
N ALA A 354 -14.31 14.56 -5.98
CA ALA A 354 -13.32 15.13 -5.08
C ALA A 354 -13.92 16.20 -4.17
N LYS A 355 -14.76 17.10 -4.69
CA LYS A 355 -15.50 18.08 -3.88
C LYS A 355 -16.36 17.42 -2.83
N LYS A 356 -17.11 16.38 -3.22
CA LYS A 356 -17.96 15.62 -2.29
C LYS A 356 -17.14 14.92 -1.20
N GLN A 357 -16.06 14.24 -1.58
CA GLN A 357 -15.17 13.57 -0.63
C GLN A 357 -14.54 14.57 0.35
N LEU A 358 -14.06 15.70 -0.15
CA LEU A 358 -13.46 16.75 0.68
C LEU A 358 -14.46 17.32 1.69
N THR A 359 -15.69 17.62 1.27
CA THR A 359 -16.75 18.05 2.20
C THR A 359 -17.05 16.97 3.24
N GLY A 360 -17.15 15.71 2.82
CA GLY A 360 -17.36 14.58 3.73
C GLY A 360 -16.24 14.43 4.76
N GLU A 361 -14.98 14.59 4.36
CA GLU A 361 -13.85 14.48 5.29
C GLU A 361 -13.71 15.68 6.24
N ILE A 362 -14.15 16.88 5.83
CA ILE A 362 -14.27 18.03 6.75
C ILE A 362 -15.32 17.74 7.83
N GLU A 363 -16.47 17.19 7.46
CA GLU A 363 -17.49 16.76 8.44
C GLU A 363 -17.00 15.60 9.32
N ASN A 364 -16.27 14.64 8.72
CA ASN A 364 -15.65 13.51 9.42
C ASN A 364 -14.66 13.97 10.51
N LEU A 365 -13.84 14.99 10.21
CA LEU A 365 -12.91 15.57 11.16
C LEU A 365 -13.64 16.09 12.42
N GLU A 366 -14.72 16.84 12.23
CA GLU A 366 -15.50 17.39 13.34
C GLU A 366 -16.23 16.29 14.14
N GLU A 367 -16.79 15.28 13.46
CA GLU A 367 -17.34 14.10 14.13
C GLU A 367 -16.27 13.38 14.96
N CYS A 368 -15.06 13.24 14.42
CA CYS A 368 -13.95 12.58 15.07
C CYS A 368 -13.49 13.33 16.33
N LYS A 369 -13.35 14.67 16.27
CA LYS A 369 -13.07 15.52 17.43
C LYS A 369 -14.12 15.33 18.53
N MET A 370 -15.40 15.39 18.16
CA MET A 370 -16.51 15.20 19.11
C MET A 370 -16.50 13.81 19.76
N LYS A 371 -16.25 12.76 18.97
CA LYS A 371 -16.17 11.38 19.47
C LYS A 371 -14.97 11.19 20.40
N PHE A 372 -13.83 11.78 20.07
CA PHE A 372 -12.65 11.78 20.94
C PHE A 372 -12.93 12.50 22.27
N LYS A 373 -13.50 13.72 22.23
CA LYS A 373 -13.92 14.46 23.43
C LYS A 373 -14.87 13.65 24.31
N THR A 374 -15.91 13.07 23.73
CA THR A 374 -16.88 12.25 24.46
C THR A 374 -16.21 11.02 25.09
N THR A 375 -15.20 10.44 24.43
CA THR A 375 -14.42 9.32 24.96
C THR A 375 -13.57 9.75 26.16
N MET A 376 -12.92 10.92 26.11
CA MET A 376 -12.18 11.45 27.26
C MET A 376 -13.10 11.66 28.47
N GLN A 377 -14.27 12.25 28.24
CA GLN A 377 -15.28 12.49 29.28
C GLN A 377 -15.82 11.19 29.87
N PHE A 378 -16.04 10.16 29.03
CA PHE A 378 -16.46 8.83 29.48
C PHE A 378 -15.48 8.22 30.49
N TYR A 379 -14.18 8.44 30.31
CA TYR A 379 -13.12 7.99 31.22
C TYR A 379 -12.81 8.98 32.36
N GLN A 380 -13.54 10.10 32.46
CA GLN A 380 -13.26 11.21 33.38
C GLN A 380 -11.78 11.65 33.32
N TYR A 381 -11.22 11.66 32.11
CA TYR A 381 -9.86 12.09 31.88
C TYR A 381 -9.76 13.61 32.06
N HIS A 382 -8.79 14.04 32.88
CA HIS A 382 -8.52 15.47 33.11
C HIS A 382 -7.13 15.79 32.54
N PRO A 383 -7.05 16.68 31.54
CA PRO A 383 -5.78 17.10 30.97
C PRO A 383 -4.85 17.71 32.02
N LYS A 384 -3.57 17.39 31.95
CA LYS A 384 -2.58 18.00 32.84
C LYS A 384 -2.32 19.45 32.41
N GLY A 385 -2.13 20.32 33.39
CA GLY A 385 -1.76 21.72 33.13
C GLY A 385 -2.92 22.68 32.83
N GLY A 386 -4.17 22.26 33.03
CA GLY A 386 -5.34 23.15 32.85
C GLY A 386 -5.69 23.46 31.40
N VAL A 387 -5.23 22.64 30.47
CA VAL A 387 -5.56 22.72 29.04
C VAL A 387 -7.07 22.49 28.86
N ASN A 388 -7.69 23.25 27.97
CA ASN A 388 -9.10 23.08 27.63
C ASN A 388 -9.31 21.69 26.98
N GLU A 389 -10.42 21.01 27.29
CA GLU A 389 -10.77 19.71 26.70
C GLU A 389 -10.80 19.75 25.16
N ASP A 390 -11.10 20.91 24.58
CA ASP A 390 -11.15 21.11 23.12
C ASP A 390 -9.77 21.21 22.46
N GLU A 391 -8.71 21.41 23.24
CA GLU A 391 -7.33 21.58 22.76
C GLU A 391 -6.45 20.36 23.08
N VAL A 392 -7.03 19.29 23.62
CA VAL A 392 -6.29 18.08 23.99
C VAL A 392 -5.93 17.29 22.75
N ASP A 393 -4.65 16.98 22.63
CA ASP A 393 -4.16 16.12 21.56
C ASP A 393 -4.49 14.64 21.85
N PRO A 394 -4.92 13.85 20.85
CA PRO A 394 -5.07 12.40 20.98
C PRO A 394 -3.89 11.72 21.66
N LYS A 395 -2.66 12.17 21.38
CA LYS A 395 -1.44 11.64 21.99
C LYS A 395 -1.46 11.66 23.52
N ASP A 396 -1.95 12.73 24.14
CA ASP A 396 -1.93 12.87 25.60
C ASP A 396 -2.82 11.84 26.29
N PHE A 397 -3.98 11.57 25.71
CA PHE A 397 -4.91 10.56 26.20
C PHE A 397 -4.41 9.13 25.89
N PHE A 398 -4.06 8.85 24.63
CA PHE A 398 -3.68 7.50 24.18
C PHE A 398 -2.31 7.05 24.71
N ALA A 399 -1.41 7.97 25.10
CA ALA A 399 -0.15 7.62 25.76
C ALA A 399 -0.35 6.86 27.08
N LEU A 400 -1.48 7.05 27.78
CA LEU A 400 -1.82 6.31 29.00
C LEU A 400 -2.18 4.84 28.71
N TRP A 401 -2.67 4.57 27.50
CA TRP A 401 -3.09 3.24 27.04
C TRP A 401 -1.96 2.45 26.40
N SER A 402 -1.08 3.10 25.63
CA SER A 402 -0.08 2.41 24.79
C SER A 402 0.78 1.38 25.54
N PRO A 403 1.42 1.71 26.69
CA PRO A 403 2.22 0.72 27.44
C PRO A 403 1.37 -0.47 27.89
N PHE A 404 0.17 -0.20 28.41
CA PHE A 404 -0.74 -1.21 28.90
C PHE A 404 -1.20 -2.15 27.79
N CYS A 405 -1.61 -1.61 26.64
CA CYS A 405 -2.09 -2.43 25.53
C CYS A 405 -0.98 -3.32 24.98
N SER A 406 0.23 -2.78 24.82
CA SER A 406 1.41 -3.52 24.36
C SER A 406 1.76 -4.66 25.32
N ASP A 407 1.93 -4.35 26.60
CA ASP A 407 2.28 -5.34 27.63
C ASP A 407 1.20 -6.42 27.77
N PHE A 408 -0.08 -6.03 27.75
CA PHE A 408 -1.19 -6.95 27.86
C PHE A 408 -1.20 -7.92 26.67
N LYS A 409 -1.02 -7.43 25.43
CA LYS A 409 -0.97 -8.28 24.24
C LYS A 409 0.19 -9.28 24.29
N ASP A 410 1.36 -8.85 24.75
CA ASP A 410 2.53 -9.72 24.89
C ASP A 410 2.30 -10.82 25.93
N ILE A 411 1.76 -10.45 27.09
CA ILE A 411 1.42 -11.40 28.14
C ILE A 411 0.31 -12.35 27.66
N TRP A 412 -0.72 -11.84 26.99
CA TRP A 412 -1.80 -12.63 26.41
C TRP A 412 -1.26 -13.72 25.50
N LYS A 413 -0.41 -13.37 24.54
CA LYS A 413 0.22 -14.33 23.62
C LYS A 413 1.06 -15.37 24.36
N LYS A 414 1.85 -14.97 25.36
CA LYS A 414 2.65 -15.90 26.16
C LYS A 414 1.76 -16.87 26.96
N GLU A 415 0.65 -16.38 27.50
CA GLU A 415 -0.30 -17.18 28.27
C GLU A 415 -1.09 -18.16 27.38
N GLN A 416 -1.47 -17.75 26.17
CA GLN A 416 -2.01 -18.62 25.12
C GLN A 416 -1.05 -19.76 24.79
N GLN A 417 0.23 -19.43 24.55
CA GLN A 417 1.25 -20.44 24.27
C GLN A 417 1.45 -21.39 25.45
N ARG A 418 1.39 -20.91 26.69
CA ARG A 418 1.46 -21.75 27.90
C ARG A 418 0.30 -22.75 27.94
N LEU A 419 -0.93 -22.27 27.73
CA LEU A 419 -2.14 -23.12 27.73
C LEU A 419 -2.13 -24.15 26.60
N ILE A 420 -1.66 -23.78 25.40
CA ILE A 420 -1.50 -24.72 24.27
C ILE A 420 -0.47 -25.80 24.61
N LYS A 421 0.67 -25.43 25.19
CA LYS A 421 1.70 -26.39 25.64
C LYS A 421 1.14 -27.35 26.69
N GLU A 422 0.38 -26.85 27.66
CA GLU A 422 -0.24 -27.67 28.71
C GLU A 422 -1.26 -28.65 28.14
N LYS A 423 -2.18 -28.20 27.28
CA LYS A 423 -3.15 -29.10 26.60
C LYS A 423 -2.45 -30.14 25.73
N THR A 424 -1.38 -29.76 25.03
CA THR A 424 -0.61 -30.69 24.18
C THR A 424 0.10 -31.74 25.02
N GLN A 425 0.71 -31.34 26.13
CA GLN A 425 1.40 -32.27 27.03
C GLN A 425 0.42 -33.21 27.73
N GLU A 426 -0.75 -32.73 28.13
CA GLU A 426 -1.79 -33.57 28.71
C GLU A 426 -2.36 -34.56 27.68
N ALA A 427 -2.60 -34.13 26.45
CA ALA A 427 -3.03 -35.02 25.36
C ALA A 427 -1.99 -36.13 25.10
N LYS A 428 -0.69 -35.80 25.11
CA LYS A 428 0.39 -36.78 24.99
C LYS A 428 0.39 -37.79 26.16
N ARG A 429 0.28 -37.31 27.40
CA ARG A 429 0.19 -38.19 28.59
C ARG A 429 -1.02 -39.13 28.53
N ILE A 430 -2.17 -38.64 28.08
CA ILE A 430 -3.37 -39.47 27.90
C ILE A 430 -3.15 -40.51 26.79
N GLN A 431 -2.50 -40.14 25.69
CA GLN A 431 -2.19 -41.04 24.59
C GLN A 431 -1.18 -42.14 25.00
N GLU A 432 -0.13 -41.78 25.75
CA GLU A 432 0.84 -42.72 26.31
C GLU A 432 0.15 -43.72 27.25
N LYS A 433 -0.67 -43.24 28.19
CA LYS A 433 -1.47 -44.11 29.07
C LYS A 433 -2.39 -45.06 28.29
N LYS A 434 -3.04 -44.59 27.22
CA LYS A 434 -3.88 -45.44 26.35
C LYS A 434 -3.06 -46.51 25.64
N LEU A 435 -1.85 -46.17 25.17
CA LEU A 435 -0.97 -47.13 24.49
C LEU A 435 -0.45 -48.20 25.45
N ASP A 436 -0.08 -47.83 26.68
CA ASP A 436 0.38 -48.77 27.71
C ASP A 436 -0.74 -49.73 28.16
N ILE A 437 -1.97 -49.23 28.33
CA ILE A 437 -3.15 -50.09 28.62
C ILE A 437 -3.41 -51.07 27.46
N GLN A 438 -3.25 -50.64 26.20
CA GLN A 438 -3.41 -51.53 25.04
C GLN A 438 -2.32 -52.59 24.95
N LYS A 439 -1.07 -52.26 25.30
CA LYS A 439 0.03 -53.25 25.37
C LYS A 439 -0.22 -54.29 26.45
N SER A 440 -0.60 -53.86 27.66
CA SER A 440 -0.90 -54.78 28.77
C SER A 440 -2.07 -55.72 28.45
N LYS A 441 -3.14 -55.25 27.78
CA LYS A 441 -4.25 -56.12 27.32
C LYS A 441 -3.85 -57.12 26.24
N ARG A 442 -2.87 -56.81 25.38
CA ARG A 442 -2.35 -57.76 24.38
C ARG A 442 -1.49 -58.85 25.02
N GLU A 443 -0.76 -58.51 26.08
CA GLU A 443 0.04 -59.47 26.85
C GLU A 443 -0.84 -60.44 27.66
N GLU A 444 -1.94 -59.97 28.26
CA GLU A 444 -2.92 -60.84 28.94
C GLU A 444 -3.72 -61.72 27.97
N GLY A 445 -4.05 -61.23 26.77
CA GLY A 445 -4.75 -61.99 25.73
C GLY A 445 -3.89 -63.06 25.03
N GLY A 446 -2.56 -62.93 25.07
CA GLY A 446 -1.62 -63.90 24.49
C GLY A 446 -1.43 -65.17 25.33
N LEU A 447 -1.75 -65.14 26.63
CA LEU A 447 -1.61 -66.28 27.53
C LEU A 447 -2.75 -67.32 27.40
N VAL A 448 -3.86 -67.00 26.74
CA VAL A 448 -5.00 -67.93 26.56
C VAL A 448 -4.92 -68.72 25.25
N SER A 449 -3.92 -68.47 24.39
CA SER A 449 -3.76 -69.19 23.11
C SER A 449 -2.94 -70.49 23.17
N ASN A 450 -2.34 -70.84 24.32
CA ASN A 450 -1.43 -71.99 24.44
C ASN A 450 -1.97 -73.20 25.21
N PHE A 451 -3.27 -73.24 25.55
CA PHE A 451 -3.92 -74.45 26.09
C PHE A 451 -4.73 -75.19 25.03
N LYS A 452 -4.05 -75.66 23.98
CA LYS A 452 -4.46 -76.85 23.24
C LYS A 452 -3.23 -77.52 22.66
N PHE A 453 -3.12 -78.81 22.94
CA PHE A 453 -2.02 -79.75 22.72
C PHE A 453 -0.97 -79.82 23.83
N ILE A 454 -1.16 -80.77 24.76
CA ILE A 454 -0.36 -82.01 24.83
C ILE A 454 -1.03 -82.95 25.88
N ILE A 455 -1.70 -84.02 25.40
CA ILE A 455 -1.39 -85.47 25.60
C ILE A 455 -1.87 -85.99 26.98
N PHE A 456 -2.60 -87.11 27.17
CA PHE A 456 -2.70 -88.44 26.53
C PHE A 456 -4.16 -88.93 26.55
#